data_AF-W7UML8-F1
#
_entry.id   AF-W7UML8-F1
#
_cell.length_a   1.000
_cell.length_b   1.000
_cell.length_c   1.000
_cell.angle_alpha   90.00
_cell.angle_beta   90.00
_cell.angle_gamma   90.00
#
_symmetry.space_group_name_H-M   'P 1'
#
loop_
_entity.id
_entity.type
_entity.pdbx_description
1 polymer ?
#
loop_
_entity_poly.entity_id
_entity_poly.type
_entity_poly.pdbx_seq_one_letter_code
_entity_poly.pdbx_strand_id
1 'polypeptide(L)'
;MLFLTAILIAVLVAFCLDKPLKKCPAAFYITAAVLTAASVVITQSDVTISSRFVRDYALGIFSRGALGTAFWAVVMWAGALPGGTAPIKKLMPIRGELSITSAILTFSHIIIYGMMYISNLIKGRTGSDFVITSIVCIAMVLIMTPLTVMSLKKIRKKMNAKTWKKIQRLAYVFYALIYVHIMVLLVPKARKGRDGCFLSILVYSAVFIGYAVMRIRKYYIMRKKPEKKLVPNTVCACAFALPVALAGAVSHGTGTQSEKPSAVTGEKAATFTFASETTTVTEASVTTVNGSKKSSVTTAVTTTETTATEAVTSNKKDEKKSSDDEEKQNEQEHNDEPEHEQHEEEAAAVEPQPSYKYRNGEYEAEAEGYAGKVHVKLSIENDAITSISAWADDDDPEYFGDAMNTVIPQIGAKASADGIDACSGATYSSNGIIEAARKALEQAVN
;
A
#
# COMPACT_ATOMS: atom_id res chain seq x y z
N MET A 1 -12.66 10.96 0.56
CA MET A 1 -14.00 10.51 1.02
C MET A 1 -14.00 9.80 2.39
N LEU A 2 -13.16 8.79 2.64
CA LEU A 2 -13.19 7.93 3.85
C LEU A 2 -13.38 8.64 5.21
N PHE A 3 -12.85 9.84 5.41
CA PHE A 3 -13.02 10.57 6.67
C PHE A 3 -14.46 11.08 6.89
N LEU A 4 -15.20 11.41 5.81
CA LEU A 4 -16.61 11.83 5.91
C LEU A 4 -17.52 10.66 6.31
N THR A 5 -17.31 9.47 5.73
CA THR A 5 -18.04 8.25 6.12
C THR A 5 -17.68 7.84 7.55
N ALA A 6 -16.40 7.93 7.93
CA ALA A 6 -15.96 7.71 9.31
C ALA A 6 -16.60 8.68 10.31
N ILE A 7 -16.71 9.98 9.99
CA ILE A 7 -17.44 10.96 10.82
C ILE A 7 -18.91 10.59 10.95
N LEU A 8 -19.58 10.25 9.85
CA LEU A 8 -21.00 9.87 9.86
C LEU A 8 -21.24 8.65 10.75
N ILE A 9 -20.39 7.62 10.65
CA ILE A 9 -20.43 6.42 11.51
C ILE A 9 -20.16 6.78 12.98
N ALA A 10 -19.12 7.57 13.27
CA ALA A 10 -18.75 7.95 14.63
C ALA A 10 -19.85 8.80 15.31
N VAL A 11 -20.51 9.67 14.55
CA VAL A 11 -21.68 10.44 15.00
C VAL A 11 -22.86 9.51 15.24
N LEU A 12 -23.23 8.64 14.28
CA LEU A 12 -24.35 7.70 14.44
C LEU A 12 -24.17 6.83 15.69
N VAL A 13 -22.99 6.24 15.89
CA VAL A 13 -22.67 5.46 17.10
C VAL A 13 -22.79 6.31 18.38
N ALA A 14 -22.25 7.53 18.39
CA ALA A 14 -22.29 8.41 19.57
C ALA A 14 -23.70 8.91 19.94
N PHE A 15 -24.65 8.97 18.98
CA PHE A 15 -26.02 9.43 19.24
C PHE A 15 -27.04 8.29 19.44
N CYS A 16 -26.88 7.17 18.74
CA CYS A 16 -27.80 6.01 18.80
C CYS A 16 -27.42 5.04 19.93
N LEU A 17 -26.12 4.82 20.17
CA LEU A 17 -25.63 3.83 21.15
C LEU A 17 -25.23 4.47 22.49
N ASP A 18 -25.69 5.71 22.78
CA ASP A 18 -25.39 6.44 24.02
C ASP A 18 -25.85 5.71 25.30
N LYS A 19 -27.06 5.12 25.27
CA LYS A 19 -27.61 4.31 26.37
C LYS A 19 -26.84 2.97 26.53
N PRO A 20 -26.64 2.13 25.49
CA PRO A 20 -25.78 0.95 25.56
C PRO A 20 -24.35 1.23 26.04
N LEU A 21 -23.64 2.22 25.48
CA LEU A 21 -22.26 2.55 25.80
C LEU A 21 -22.10 2.98 27.27
N LYS A 22 -23.12 3.63 27.84
CA LYS A 22 -23.16 3.97 29.27
C LYS A 22 -23.41 2.74 30.17
N LYS A 23 -24.26 1.79 29.74
CA LYS A 23 -24.58 0.57 30.51
C LYS A 23 -23.45 -0.47 30.48
N CYS A 24 -22.96 -0.81 29.28
CA CYS A 24 -22.07 -1.95 29.05
C CYS A 24 -20.79 -1.54 28.28
N PRO A 25 -19.99 -0.57 28.77
CA PRO A 25 -18.82 -0.06 28.05
C PRO A 25 -17.77 -1.14 27.74
N ALA A 26 -17.68 -2.19 28.57
CA ALA A 26 -16.78 -3.31 28.33
C ALA A 26 -17.06 -4.03 26.99
N ALA A 27 -18.32 -4.17 26.59
CA ALA A 27 -18.67 -4.77 25.31
C ALA A 27 -18.10 -3.96 24.14
N PHE A 28 -18.21 -2.62 24.20
CA PHE A 28 -17.65 -1.72 23.18
C PHE A 28 -16.13 -1.78 23.10
N TYR A 29 -15.43 -1.96 24.24
CA TYR A 29 -13.98 -2.16 24.24
C TYR A 29 -13.59 -3.51 23.64
N ILE A 30 -14.33 -4.58 23.93
CA ILE A 30 -14.12 -5.91 23.35
C ILE A 30 -14.38 -5.88 21.84
N THR A 31 -15.51 -5.32 21.38
CA THR A 31 -15.80 -5.18 19.94
C THR A 31 -14.75 -4.34 19.22
N ALA A 32 -14.29 -3.22 19.81
CA ALA A 32 -13.23 -2.42 19.22
C ALA A 32 -11.88 -3.15 19.18
N ALA A 33 -11.56 -3.97 20.20
CA ALA A 33 -10.34 -4.77 20.23
C ALA A 33 -10.39 -5.94 19.23
N VAL A 34 -11.54 -6.60 19.07
CA VAL A 34 -11.75 -7.65 18.06
C VAL A 34 -11.66 -7.08 16.64
N LEU A 35 -12.30 -5.94 16.36
CA LEU A 35 -12.16 -5.23 15.07
C LEU A 35 -10.72 -4.78 14.81
N THR A 36 -10.00 -4.34 15.84
CA THR A 36 -8.58 -3.97 15.78
C THR A 36 -7.72 -5.18 15.43
N ALA A 37 -7.89 -6.31 16.14
CA ALA A 37 -7.14 -7.54 15.91
C ALA A 37 -7.44 -8.12 14.51
N ALA A 38 -8.72 -8.22 14.12
CA ALA A 38 -9.11 -8.67 12.79
C ALA A 38 -8.53 -7.77 11.68
N SER A 39 -8.59 -6.44 11.84
CA SER A 39 -7.99 -5.51 10.88
C SER A 39 -6.47 -5.64 10.79
N VAL A 40 -5.78 -5.94 11.90
CA VAL A 40 -4.32 -6.19 11.89
C VAL A 40 -4.02 -7.50 11.18
N VAL A 41 -4.66 -8.61 11.58
CA VAL A 41 -4.45 -9.94 10.98
C VAL A 41 -4.71 -9.91 9.48
N ILE A 42 -5.86 -9.36 9.03
CA ILE A 42 -6.22 -9.28 7.60
C ILE A 42 -5.26 -8.39 6.80
N THR A 43 -4.61 -7.40 7.43
CA THR A 43 -3.61 -6.54 6.74
C THR A 43 -2.19 -7.11 6.80
N GLN A 44 -1.93 -8.11 7.65
CA GLN A 44 -0.61 -8.76 7.81
C GLN A 44 -0.54 -10.15 7.18
N SER A 45 -1.67 -10.81 6.94
CA SER A 45 -1.76 -12.01 6.11
C SER A 45 -1.80 -11.64 4.63
N ASP A 46 -1.15 -12.42 3.77
CA ASP A 46 -1.10 -12.24 2.30
C ASP A 46 -2.41 -12.58 1.56
N VAL A 47 -3.56 -12.40 2.24
CA VAL A 47 -4.90 -12.61 1.69
C VAL A 47 -5.23 -11.48 0.71
N THR A 48 -5.08 -11.78 -0.58
CA THR A 48 -5.34 -10.86 -1.69
C THR A 48 -6.85 -10.60 -1.87
N ILE A 49 -7.38 -9.63 -1.12
CA ILE A 49 -8.79 -9.22 -1.22
C ILE A 49 -9.03 -8.51 -2.56
N SER A 50 -9.57 -9.27 -3.52
CA SER A 50 -9.81 -8.85 -4.91
C SER A 50 -10.83 -7.71 -5.04
N SER A 51 -11.70 -7.52 -4.03
CA SER A 51 -12.67 -6.42 -4.03
C SER A 51 -12.03 -5.12 -3.55
N ARG A 52 -11.68 -4.24 -4.49
CA ARG A 52 -11.19 -2.87 -4.24
C ARG A 52 -12.10 -2.07 -3.30
N PHE A 53 -13.42 -2.29 -3.34
CA PHE A 53 -14.36 -1.66 -2.39
C PHE A 53 -14.12 -2.13 -0.94
N VAL A 54 -13.97 -3.43 -0.71
CA VAL A 54 -13.71 -3.98 0.63
C VAL A 54 -12.34 -3.51 1.13
N ARG A 55 -11.31 -3.55 0.28
CA ARG A 55 -9.96 -3.06 0.59
C ARG A 55 -9.95 -1.58 0.95
N ASP A 56 -10.44 -0.72 0.06
CA ASP A 56 -10.24 0.73 0.15
C ASP A 56 -11.24 1.41 1.11
N TYR A 57 -12.45 0.85 1.28
CA TYR A 57 -13.49 1.40 2.16
C TYR A 57 -13.69 0.59 3.44
N ALA A 58 -13.95 -0.72 3.36
CA ALA A 58 -14.33 -1.50 4.54
C ALA A 58 -13.14 -1.77 5.49
N LEU A 59 -11.96 -2.10 4.95
CA LEU A 59 -10.71 -2.22 5.70
C LEU A 59 -9.99 -0.88 5.81
N GLY A 60 -9.95 -0.10 4.73
CA GLY A 60 -9.30 1.22 4.66
C GLY A 60 -9.78 2.21 5.72
N ILE A 61 -11.02 2.10 6.23
CA ILE A 61 -11.51 2.93 7.33
C ILE A 61 -10.85 2.62 8.69
N PHE A 62 -10.40 1.37 8.90
CA PHE A 62 -9.67 0.94 10.09
C PHE A 62 -8.16 1.10 9.89
N SER A 63 -7.59 0.53 8.82
CA SER A 63 -6.14 0.50 8.60
C SER A 63 -5.55 1.90 8.43
N ARG A 64 -6.20 2.79 7.66
CA ARG A 64 -5.77 4.19 7.47
C ARG A 64 -6.16 5.11 8.65
N GLY A 65 -6.55 4.55 9.80
CA GLY A 65 -6.84 5.30 11.04
C GLY A 65 -8.06 6.23 10.98
N ALA A 66 -8.84 6.22 9.90
CA ALA A 66 -9.93 7.17 9.67
C ALA A 66 -11.04 7.06 10.72
N LEU A 67 -11.42 5.83 11.10
CA LEU A 67 -12.44 5.59 12.13
C LEU A 67 -11.96 6.07 13.51
N GLY A 68 -10.73 5.73 13.91
CA GLY A 68 -10.14 6.22 15.16
C GLY A 68 -10.08 7.76 15.20
N THR A 69 -9.67 8.39 14.10
CA THR A 69 -9.61 9.85 13.97
C THR A 69 -11.01 10.49 14.04
N ALA A 70 -12.03 9.87 13.46
CA ALA A 70 -13.42 10.34 13.55
C ALA A 70 -13.99 10.22 14.97
N PHE A 71 -13.72 9.13 15.69
CA PHE A 71 -14.09 9.01 17.10
C PHE A 71 -13.37 10.06 17.96
N TRP A 72 -12.09 10.35 17.71
CA TRP A 72 -11.36 11.43 18.37
C TRP A 72 -11.98 12.80 18.08
N ALA A 73 -12.42 13.04 16.84
CA ALA A 73 -13.15 14.25 16.47
C ALA A 73 -14.44 14.41 17.29
N VAL A 74 -15.26 13.36 17.45
CA VAL A 74 -16.46 13.41 18.30
C VAL A 74 -16.10 13.68 19.78
N VAL A 75 -15.04 13.04 20.30
CA VAL A 75 -14.54 13.24 21.68
C VAL A 75 -14.05 14.67 21.93
N MET A 76 -13.40 15.31 20.97
CA MET A 76 -12.95 16.70 21.11
C MET A 76 -14.12 17.68 20.95
N TRP A 77 -14.98 17.50 19.94
CA TRP A 77 -16.14 18.36 19.68
C TRP A 77 -17.16 18.37 20.82
N ALA A 78 -17.39 17.24 21.50
CA ALA A 78 -18.16 17.16 22.74
C ALA A 78 -17.69 18.16 23.83
N GLY A 79 -16.39 18.48 23.86
CA GLY A 79 -15.81 19.48 24.75
C GLY A 79 -15.94 20.93 24.26
N ALA A 80 -16.05 21.16 22.95
CA ALA A 80 -16.05 22.48 22.33
C ALA A 80 -17.45 23.13 22.22
N LEU A 81 -18.50 22.35 21.99
CA LEU A 81 -19.87 22.84 21.76
C LEU A 81 -20.44 23.69 22.93
N PRO A 82 -21.37 24.63 22.68
CA PRO A 82 -21.96 25.50 23.71
C PRO A 82 -22.91 24.76 24.65
N GLY A 83 -22.69 24.90 25.96
CA GLY A 83 -23.42 24.19 27.02
C GLY A 83 -24.94 24.41 26.98
N GLY A 84 -25.70 23.36 27.30
CA GLY A 84 -27.17 23.37 27.29
C GLY A 84 -27.79 22.66 26.08
N THR A 85 -27.10 22.67 24.94
CA THR A 85 -27.54 21.99 23.71
C THR A 85 -27.75 20.47 23.89
N ALA A 86 -28.83 19.94 23.29
CA ALA A 86 -29.19 18.52 23.34
C ALA A 86 -28.03 17.54 23.05
N PRO A 87 -27.19 17.71 22.00
CA PRO A 87 -26.06 16.82 21.74
C PRO A 87 -25.07 16.72 22.91
N ILE A 88 -24.79 17.81 23.63
CA ILE A 88 -23.86 17.78 24.78
C ILE A 88 -24.41 16.93 25.92
N LYS A 89 -25.73 16.96 26.16
CA LYS A 89 -26.37 16.17 27.21
C LYS A 89 -26.21 14.66 26.96
N LYS A 90 -26.20 14.22 25.69
CA LYS A 90 -25.88 12.84 25.28
C LYS A 90 -24.38 12.52 25.34
N LEU A 91 -23.53 13.37 24.75
CA LEU A 91 -22.11 13.06 24.55
C LEU A 91 -21.23 13.23 25.81
N MET A 92 -21.53 14.17 26.70
CA MET A 92 -20.69 14.41 27.90
C MET A 92 -20.59 13.22 28.86
N PRO A 93 -21.68 12.46 29.17
CA PRO A 93 -21.60 11.26 30.01
C PRO A 93 -20.72 10.13 29.42
N ILE A 94 -20.72 9.97 28.09
CA ILE A 94 -20.00 8.87 27.39
C ILE A 94 -18.59 9.24 26.94
N ARG A 95 -18.22 10.54 26.96
CA ARG A 95 -16.95 11.08 26.44
C ARG A 95 -15.69 10.32 26.89
N GLY A 96 -15.66 9.83 28.13
CA GLY A 96 -14.53 9.07 28.66
C GLY A 96 -14.40 7.68 28.04
N GLU A 97 -15.52 6.98 27.85
CA GLU A 97 -15.56 5.66 27.21
C GLU A 97 -15.27 5.78 25.72
N LEU A 98 -15.90 6.74 25.05
CA LEU A 98 -15.68 7.03 23.63
C LEU A 98 -14.20 7.32 23.33
N SER A 99 -13.50 7.99 24.23
CA SER A 99 -12.04 8.23 24.14
C SER A 99 -11.20 6.96 24.25
N ILE A 100 -11.64 5.96 25.02
CA ILE A 100 -10.95 4.67 25.15
C ILE A 100 -11.21 3.82 23.89
N THR A 101 -12.46 3.75 23.44
CA THR A 101 -12.82 3.11 22.15
C THR A 101 -12.03 3.72 20.99
N SER A 102 -11.91 5.04 20.95
CA SER A 102 -11.12 5.77 19.94
C SER A 102 -9.65 5.36 19.94
N ALA A 103 -9.02 5.24 21.12
CA ALA A 103 -7.63 4.84 21.25
C ALA A 103 -7.40 3.39 20.81
N ILE A 104 -8.31 2.47 21.18
CA ILE A 104 -8.26 1.06 20.74
C ILE A 104 -8.34 0.99 19.20
N LEU A 105 -9.30 1.69 18.58
CA LEU A 105 -9.43 1.75 17.12
C LEU A 105 -8.27 2.48 16.41
N THR A 106 -7.56 3.36 17.10
CA THR A 106 -6.33 3.98 16.57
C THR A 106 -5.14 3.01 16.66
N PHE A 107 -5.21 1.99 17.51
CA PHE A 107 -4.11 1.05 17.74
C PHE A 107 -3.88 0.09 16.56
N SER A 108 -4.90 -0.25 15.76
CA SER A 108 -4.71 -1.01 14.51
C SER A 108 -3.80 -0.25 13.55
N HIS A 109 -4.10 1.03 13.32
CA HIS A 109 -3.29 1.92 12.48
C HIS A 109 -1.85 2.05 13.02
N ILE A 110 -1.69 2.20 14.34
CA ILE A 110 -0.36 2.26 14.99
C ILE A 110 0.42 0.96 14.83
N ILE A 111 -0.21 -0.22 14.87
CA ILE A 111 0.48 -1.50 14.59
C ILE A 111 0.86 -1.58 13.11
N ILE A 112 -0.13 -1.50 12.21
CA ILE A 112 0.03 -1.72 10.77
C ILE A 112 1.09 -0.79 10.17
N TYR A 113 0.96 0.53 10.39
CA TYR A 113 1.90 1.50 9.84
C TYR A 113 3.13 1.70 10.74
N GLY A 114 2.99 1.59 12.06
CA GLY A 114 4.11 1.79 12.98
C GLY A 114 5.19 0.73 12.83
N MET A 115 4.85 -0.55 12.59
CA MET A 115 5.84 -1.59 12.31
C MET A 115 6.65 -1.29 11.03
N MET A 116 5.99 -0.82 9.97
CA MET A 116 6.64 -0.42 8.72
C MET A 116 7.56 0.81 8.92
N TYR A 117 7.08 1.85 9.61
CA TYR A 117 7.91 3.03 9.91
C TYR A 117 9.10 2.70 10.82
N ILE A 118 8.93 1.80 11.80
CA ILE A 118 10.02 1.32 12.65
C ILE A 118 11.04 0.51 11.83
N SER A 119 10.58 -0.39 10.95
CA SER A 119 11.47 -1.14 10.04
C SER A 119 12.28 -0.20 9.15
N ASN A 120 11.64 0.79 8.53
CA ASN A 120 12.32 1.75 7.66
C ASN A 120 13.30 2.66 8.42
N LEU A 121 13.01 2.98 9.70
CA LEU A 121 13.92 3.72 10.56
C LEU A 121 15.15 2.88 10.96
N ILE A 122 14.96 1.58 11.26
CA ILE A 122 16.05 0.63 11.56
C ILE A 122 16.91 0.37 10.31
N LYS A 123 16.29 0.30 9.12
CA LYS A 123 16.97 0.24 7.81
C LYS A 123 17.68 1.54 7.41
N GLY A 124 17.67 2.58 8.26
CA GLY A 124 18.41 3.83 8.03
C GLY A 124 17.81 4.77 6.97
N ARG A 125 16.49 4.75 6.74
CA ARG A 125 15.85 5.68 5.80
C ARG A 125 15.91 7.12 6.29
N THR A 126 16.61 8.00 5.56
CA THR A 126 16.99 9.37 5.97
C THR A 126 16.16 10.50 5.33
N GLY A 127 15.11 10.19 4.57
CA GLY A 127 14.26 11.21 3.92
C GLY A 127 13.66 12.21 4.91
N SER A 128 13.72 13.51 4.61
CA SER A 128 13.30 14.59 5.51
C SER A 128 11.83 14.48 5.93
N ASP A 129 10.92 14.28 4.97
CA ASP A 129 9.48 14.06 5.22
C ASP A 129 9.24 12.81 6.08
N PHE A 130 10.01 11.73 5.86
CA PHE A 130 9.93 10.50 6.64
C PHE A 130 10.40 10.70 8.10
N VAL A 131 11.50 11.41 8.32
CA VAL A 131 12.03 11.74 9.66
C VAL A 131 11.05 12.64 10.42
N ILE A 132 10.53 13.70 9.78
CA ILE A 132 9.54 14.62 10.38
C ILE A 132 8.26 13.84 10.74
N THR A 133 7.75 13.00 9.84
CA THR A 133 6.58 12.15 10.10
C THR A 133 6.83 11.23 11.30
N SER A 134 7.99 10.56 11.34
CA SER A 134 8.36 9.62 12.40
C SER A 134 8.41 10.28 13.77
N ILE A 135 9.02 11.47 13.87
CA ILE A 135 9.08 12.26 15.12
C ILE A 135 7.67 12.63 15.62
N VAL A 136 6.80 13.08 14.72
CA VAL A 136 5.41 13.42 15.07
C VAL A 136 4.62 12.18 15.51
N CYS A 137 4.77 11.05 14.83
CA CYS A 137 4.14 9.78 15.20
C CYS A 137 4.56 9.31 16.60
N ILE A 138 5.87 9.31 16.89
CA ILE A 138 6.41 8.93 18.20
C ILE A 138 5.86 9.85 19.30
N ALA A 139 5.88 11.18 19.09
CA ALA A 139 5.33 12.15 20.03
C ALA A 139 3.82 11.94 20.27
N MET A 140 3.04 11.61 19.24
CA MET A 140 1.62 11.29 19.37
C MET A 140 1.37 10.03 20.20
N VAL A 141 2.09 8.93 19.95
CA VAL A 141 1.93 7.66 20.68
C VAL A 141 2.31 7.82 22.16
N LEU A 142 3.42 8.52 22.44
CA LEU A 142 3.87 8.82 23.80
C LEU A 142 2.89 9.67 24.61
N ILE A 143 2.09 10.54 23.96
CA ILE A 143 1.06 11.34 24.62
C ILE A 143 -0.28 10.59 24.71
N MET A 144 -0.67 9.85 23.66
CA MET A 144 -1.94 9.11 23.61
C MET A 144 -2.02 8.00 24.67
N THR A 145 -0.92 7.27 24.86
CA THR A 145 -0.86 6.10 25.75
C THR A 145 -1.21 6.44 27.21
N PRO A 146 -0.51 7.37 27.90
CA PRO A 146 -0.87 7.73 29.27
C PRO A 146 -2.25 8.40 29.38
N LEU A 147 -2.67 9.20 28.39
CA LEU A 147 -4.01 9.81 28.38
C LEU A 147 -5.13 8.75 28.35
N THR A 148 -4.93 7.68 27.59
CA THR A 148 -5.88 6.57 27.43
C THR A 148 -5.94 5.73 28.71
N VAL A 149 -4.79 5.31 29.23
CA VAL A 149 -4.66 4.57 30.50
C VAL A 149 -5.31 5.35 31.64
N MET A 150 -5.13 6.67 31.69
CA MET A 150 -5.76 7.56 32.67
C MET A 150 -7.27 7.82 32.49
N SER A 151 -7.86 7.41 31.37
CA SER A 151 -9.32 7.47 31.19
C SER A 151 -10.01 6.29 31.89
N LEU A 152 -9.33 5.14 32.01
CA LEU A 152 -9.86 3.91 32.60
C LEU A 152 -10.42 4.15 34.02
N LYS A 153 -11.69 3.77 34.24
CA LYS A 153 -12.41 3.99 35.51
C LYS A 153 -11.68 3.48 36.75
N LYS A 154 -10.98 2.34 36.67
CA LYS A 154 -10.17 1.77 37.77
C LYS A 154 -9.02 2.71 38.18
N ILE A 155 -8.30 3.28 37.20
CA ILE A 155 -7.13 4.15 37.43
C ILE A 155 -7.59 5.56 37.80
N ARG A 156 -8.59 6.10 37.10
CA ARG A 156 -9.17 7.42 37.37
C ARG A 156 -9.73 7.56 38.79
N LYS A 157 -10.25 6.49 39.40
CA LYS A 157 -10.69 6.49 40.81
C LYS A 157 -9.52 6.56 41.82
N LYS A 158 -8.31 6.15 41.45
CA LYS A 158 -7.13 6.12 42.36
C LYS A 158 -6.34 7.44 42.40
N MET A 159 -6.62 8.41 41.54
CA MET A 159 -5.79 9.62 41.37
C MET A 159 -6.49 10.93 41.76
N ASN A 160 -5.72 11.85 42.35
CA ASN A 160 -6.18 13.20 42.69
C ASN A 160 -6.74 13.95 41.46
N ALA A 161 -7.96 14.47 41.61
CA ALA A 161 -8.69 15.15 40.54
C ALA A 161 -8.00 16.44 40.01
N LYS A 162 -7.14 17.10 40.80
CA LYS A 162 -6.33 18.24 40.33
C LYS A 162 -5.26 17.75 39.33
N THR A 163 -4.52 16.70 39.70
CA THR A 163 -3.47 16.10 38.86
C THR A 163 -4.04 15.50 37.58
N TRP A 164 -5.15 14.75 37.67
CA TRP A 164 -5.86 14.21 36.50
C TRP A 164 -6.27 15.32 35.52
N LYS A 165 -6.82 16.45 36.01
CA LYS A 165 -7.16 17.63 35.18
C LYS A 165 -5.94 18.35 34.59
N LYS A 166 -4.76 18.29 35.20
CA LYS A 166 -3.52 18.86 34.65
C LYS A 166 -3.02 18.00 33.48
N ILE A 167 -2.90 16.69 33.67
CA ILE A 167 -2.37 15.78 32.64
C ILE A 167 -3.36 15.62 31.47
N GLN A 168 -4.67 15.52 31.74
CA GLN A 168 -5.70 15.50 30.68
C GLN A 168 -5.78 16.80 29.85
N ARG A 169 -4.99 17.84 30.17
CA ARG A 169 -4.79 19.00 29.28
C ARG A 169 -3.88 18.68 28.10
N LEU A 170 -3.01 17.66 28.20
CA LEU A 170 -2.19 17.19 27.07
C LEU A 170 -3.04 16.65 25.91
N ALA A 171 -4.31 16.29 26.14
CA ALA A 171 -5.25 15.94 25.08
C ALA A 171 -5.41 17.07 24.03
N TYR A 172 -5.27 18.35 24.41
CA TYR A 172 -5.30 19.44 23.44
C TYR A 172 -4.04 19.50 22.57
N VAL A 173 -2.87 19.13 23.11
CA VAL A 173 -1.62 19.00 22.35
C VAL A 173 -1.73 17.80 21.40
N PHE A 174 -2.27 16.68 21.87
CA PHE A 174 -2.55 15.50 21.05
C PHE A 174 -3.51 15.81 19.89
N TYR A 175 -4.61 16.55 20.11
CA TYR A 175 -5.50 16.96 19.02
C TYR A 175 -4.81 17.88 17.99
N ALA A 176 -3.90 18.75 18.42
CA ALA A 176 -3.09 19.56 17.51
C ALA A 176 -2.08 18.70 16.72
N LEU A 177 -1.43 17.73 17.37
CA LEU A 177 -0.50 16.81 16.72
C LEU A 177 -1.19 15.89 15.70
N ILE A 178 -2.42 15.41 15.97
CA ILE A 178 -3.22 14.67 14.95
C ILE A 178 -3.37 15.52 13.68
N TYR A 179 -3.71 16.81 13.82
CA TYR A 179 -3.82 17.70 12.66
C TYR A 179 -2.48 17.89 11.94
N VAL A 180 -1.39 18.12 12.67
CA VAL A 180 -0.03 18.26 12.10
C VAL A 180 0.39 16.99 11.35
N HIS A 181 0.21 15.81 11.95
CA HIS A 181 0.49 14.51 11.33
C HIS A 181 -0.27 14.32 10.01
N ILE A 182 -1.57 14.64 9.99
CA ILE A 182 -2.40 14.55 8.78
C ILE A 182 -1.95 15.56 7.71
N MET A 183 -1.55 16.78 8.10
CA MET A 183 -1.01 17.76 7.15
C MET A 183 0.35 17.31 6.59
N VAL A 184 1.27 16.82 7.42
CA VAL A 184 2.59 16.31 6.98
C VAL A 184 2.44 15.13 6.01
N LEU A 185 1.46 14.25 6.21
CA LEU A 185 1.19 13.14 5.28
C LEU A 185 0.47 13.57 3.99
N LEU A 186 -0.49 14.50 4.06
CA LEU A 186 -1.33 14.85 2.89
C LEU A 186 -0.76 15.98 2.03
N VAL A 187 -0.03 16.95 2.59
CA VAL A 187 0.47 18.11 1.81
C VAL A 187 1.51 17.70 0.75
N PRO A 188 2.51 16.85 1.03
CA PRO A 188 3.42 16.35 -0.02
C PRO A 188 2.68 15.54 -1.10
N LYS A 189 1.67 14.75 -0.71
CA LYS A 189 0.85 13.95 -1.65
C LYS A 189 -0.05 14.82 -2.53
N ALA A 190 -0.61 15.90 -1.99
CA ALA A 190 -1.38 16.89 -2.76
C ALA A 190 -0.48 17.69 -3.72
N ARG A 191 0.76 18.03 -3.31
CA ARG A 191 1.75 18.68 -4.20
C ARG A 191 2.18 17.81 -5.38
N LYS A 192 2.12 16.48 -5.24
CA LYS A 192 2.35 15.51 -6.32
C LYS A 192 1.12 15.26 -7.21
N GLY A 193 0.07 16.08 -7.08
CA GLY A 193 -1.11 16.04 -7.96
C GLY A 193 -2.12 14.92 -7.67
N ARG A 194 -1.95 14.11 -6.62
CA ARG A 194 -2.85 12.97 -6.36
C ARG A 194 -4.27 13.43 -6.03
N ASP A 195 -5.23 12.89 -6.77
CA ASP A 195 -6.64 13.25 -6.66
C ASP A 195 -7.25 12.98 -5.28
N GLY A 196 -8.22 13.82 -4.91
CA GLY A 196 -8.92 13.73 -3.63
C GLY A 196 -8.08 14.06 -2.38
N CYS A 197 -6.76 14.22 -2.47
CA CYS A 197 -5.92 14.68 -1.36
C CYS A 197 -6.29 16.11 -0.94
N PHE A 198 -6.52 17.03 -1.88
CA PHE A 198 -6.94 18.41 -1.59
C PHE A 198 -8.26 18.47 -0.81
N LEU A 199 -9.31 17.78 -1.28
CA LEU A 199 -10.59 17.70 -0.57
C LEU A 199 -10.43 17.08 0.82
N SER A 200 -9.55 16.08 0.97
CA SER A 200 -9.29 15.46 2.26
C SER A 200 -8.62 16.44 3.25
N ILE A 201 -7.59 17.18 2.81
CA ILE A 201 -6.98 18.28 3.57
C ILE A 201 -8.05 19.27 4.02
N LEU A 202 -8.94 19.68 3.11
CA LEU A 202 -9.96 20.69 3.36
C LEU A 202 -10.97 20.26 4.42
N VAL A 203 -11.46 19.02 4.38
CA VAL A 203 -12.35 18.45 5.41
C VAL A 203 -11.64 18.34 6.77
N TYR A 204 -10.38 17.88 6.80
CA TYR A 204 -9.61 17.84 8.05
C TYR A 204 -9.40 19.25 8.63
N SER A 205 -9.04 20.23 7.81
CA SER A 205 -8.90 21.64 8.19
C SER A 205 -10.20 22.19 8.77
N ALA A 206 -11.35 21.99 8.12
CA ALA A 206 -12.64 22.43 8.64
C ALA A 206 -12.98 21.82 10.02
N VAL A 207 -12.69 20.52 10.22
CA VAL A 207 -12.98 19.82 11.48
C VAL A 207 -12.05 20.26 12.63
N PHE A 208 -10.75 20.46 12.37
CA PHE A 208 -9.76 20.78 13.40
C PHE A 208 -9.63 22.30 13.66
N ILE A 209 -9.65 23.14 12.63
CA ILE A 209 -9.64 24.62 12.79
C ILE A 209 -10.99 25.10 13.35
N GLY A 210 -12.12 24.58 12.84
CA GLY A 210 -13.45 24.86 13.38
C GLY A 210 -13.57 24.47 14.86
N TYR A 211 -12.95 23.36 15.27
CA TYR A 211 -12.84 22.95 16.67
C TYR A 211 -12.02 23.96 17.49
N ALA A 212 -10.83 24.34 17.02
CA ALA A 212 -9.96 25.29 17.71
C ALA A 212 -10.66 26.64 17.94
N VAL A 213 -11.32 27.16 16.90
CA VAL A 213 -12.07 28.43 16.98
C VAL A 213 -13.27 28.33 17.91
N MET A 214 -14.07 27.25 17.84
CA MET A 214 -15.15 27.00 18.82
C MET A 214 -14.62 26.88 20.26
N ARG A 215 -13.45 26.26 20.44
CA ARG A 215 -12.84 26.06 21.76
C ARG A 215 -12.29 27.36 22.35
N ILE A 216 -11.71 28.23 21.52
CA ILE A 216 -11.30 29.60 21.85
C ILE A 216 -12.51 30.47 22.17
N ARG A 217 -13.55 30.47 21.31
CA ARG A 217 -14.85 31.14 21.53
C ARG A 217 -15.46 30.77 22.88
N LYS A 218 -15.51 29.47 23.22
CA LYS A 218 -16.04 28.99 24.51
C LYS A 218 -15.19 29.45 25.71
N TYR A 219 -13.85 29.52 25.55
CA TYR A 219 -12.96 30.07 26.57
C TYR A 219 -13.15 31.59 26.76
N TYR A 220 -13.24 32.36 25.66
CA TYR A 220 -13.47 33.80 25.66
C TYR A 220 -14.81 34.16 26.33
N ILE A 221 -15.91 33.50 25.94
CA ILE A 221 -17.24 33.74 26.52
C ILE A 221 -17.26 33.41 28.03
N MET A 222 -16.64 32.29 28.44
CA MET A 222 -16.57 31.90 29.86
C MET A 222 -15.70 32.81 30.72
N ARG A 223 -14.70 33.51 30.15
CA ARG A 223 -13.83 34.44 30.89
C ARG A 223 -14.27 35.91 30.86
N LYS A 224 -14.68 36.43 29.70
CA LYS A 224 -15.00 37.85 29.53
C LYS A 224 -16.48 38.20 29.64
N LYS A 225 -17.40 37.22 29.69
CA LYS A 225 -18.87 37.43 29.70
C LYS A 225 -19.35 38.55 28.75
N PRO A 226 -18.93 38.58 27.47
CA PRO A 226 -19.25 39.69 26.57
C PRO A 226 -20.76 39.79 26.32
N GLU A 227 -21.33 40.99 26.47
CA GLU A 227 -22.75 41.25 26.18
C GLU A 227 -23.09 40.93 24.71
N LYS A 228 -22.27 41.46 23.79
CA LYS A 228 -22.45 41.28 22.34
C LYS A 228 -21.64 40.06 21.87
N LYS A 229 -22.35 38.96 21.60
CA LYS A 229 -21.78 37.69 21.08
C LYS A 229 -21.36 37.76 19.60
N LEU A 230 -21.40 38.94 18.97
CA LEU A 230 -21.24 39.14 17.53
C LEU A 230 -19.82 38.74 17.05
N VAL A 231 -18.77 39.40 17.54
CA VAL A 231 -17.37 39.14 17.14
C VAL A 231 -16.98 37.65 17.24
N PRO A 232 -17.20 36.93 18.35
CA PRO A 232 -16.87 35.50 18.41
C PRO A 232 -17.78 34.62 17.55
N ASN A 233 -18.97 35.09 17.13
CA ASN A 233 -19.76 34.40 16.11
C ASN A 233 -19.18 34.63 14.71
N THR A 234 -18.79 35.86 14.36
CA THR A 234 -18.18 36.19 13.05
C THR A 234 -16.88 35.43 12.83
N VAL A 235 -15.97 35.41 13.81
CA VAL A 235 -14.72 34.62 13.71
C VAL A 235 -15.02 33.12 13.56
N CYS A 236 -16.08 32.62 14.21
CA CYS A 236 -16.53 31.24 14.05
C CYS A 236 -17.13 30.97 12.67
N ALA A 237 -17.84 31.93 12.07
CA ALA A 237 -18.38 31.82 10.72
C ALA A 237 -17.25 31.82 9.68
N CYS A 238 -16.29 32.74 9.75
CA CYS A 238 -15.13 32.77 8.85
C CYS A 238 -14.30 31.48 8.91
N ALA A 239 -14.15 30.87 10.10
CA ALA A 239 -13.43 29.60 10.26
C ALA A 239 -14.09 28.40 9.56
N PHE A 240 -15.39 28.45 9.27
CA PHE A 240 -16.09 27.46 8.45
C PHE A 240 -16.22 27.91 6.98
N ALA A 241 -16.42 29.22 6.74
CA ALA A 241 -16.62 29.77 5.41
C ALA A 241 -15.34 29.78 4.57
N LEU A 242 -14.17 30.13 5.14
CA LEU A 242 -12.93 30.27 4.37
C LEU A 242 -12.46 28.93 3.74
N PRO A 243 -12.46 27.77 4.43
CA PRO A 243 -12.17 26.50 3.79
C PRO A 243 -13.16 26.14 2.67
N VAL A 244 -14.46 26.40 2.87
CA VAL A 244 -15.51 26.06 1.90
C VAL A 244 -15.50 26.99 0.68
N ALA A 245 -15.22 28.28 0.87
CA ALA A 245 -15.02 29.23 -0.22
C ALA A 245 -13.77 28.89 -1.03
N LEU A 246 -12.68 28.46 -0.38
CA LEU A 246 -11.50 27.96 -1.07
C LEU A 246 -11.78 26.67 -1.85
N ALA A 247 -12.67 25.80 -1.35
CA ALA A 247 -13.15 24.63 -2.11
C ALA A 247 -13.85 25.07 -3.41
N GLY A 248 -14.83 25.98 -3.30
CA GLY A 248 -15.58 26.48 -4.45
C GLY A 248 -14.71 27.23 -5.46
N ALA A 249 -13.77 28.05 -5.00
CA ALA A 249 -12.83 28.75 -5.87
C ALA A 249 -11.91 27.79 -6.63
N VAL A 250 -11.38 26.75 -5.98
CA VAL A 250 -10.53 25.75 -6.66
C VAL A 250 -11.36 24.88 -7.63
N SER A 251 -12.59 24.49 -7.26
CA SER A 251 -13.49 23.75 -8.17
C SER A 251 -14.00 24.55 -9.37
N HIS A 252 -14.06 25.89 -9.28
CA HIS A 252 -14.32 26.76 -10.44
C HIS A 252 -13.04 27.08 -11.24
N GLY A 253 -11.87 27.10 -10.58
CA GLY A 253 -10.58 27.37 -11.22
C GLY A 253 -10.13 26.29 -12.20
N THR A 254 -10.59 25.05 -12.03
CA THR A 254 -10.32 23.91 -12.95
C THR A 254 -11.02 23.99 -14.31
N GLY A 255 -11.60 25.15 -14.68
CA GLY A 255 -12.19 25.37 -16.00
C GLY A 255 -11.21 25.81 -17.10
N THR A 256 -10.03 26.36 -16.76
CA THR A 256 -9.13 27.01 -17.74
C THR A 256 -7.64 26.76 -17.50
N GLN A 257 -7.20 25.50 -17.61
CA GLN A 257 -6.05 25.13 -18.45
C GLN A 257 -5.91 23.60 -18.48
N SER A 258 -6.62 22.97 -19.43
CA SER A 258 -6.19 21.68 -19.96
C SER A 258 -5.19 21.97 -21.06
N GLU A 259 -3.92 22.12 -20.71
CA GLU A 259 -2.87 22.01 -21.73
C GLU A 259 -2.82 20.56 -22.19
N LYS A 260 -3.05 20.39 -23.49
CA LYS A 260 -3.07 19.12 -24.21
C LYS A 260 -1.77 18.36 -23.91
N PRO A 261 -1.82 17.06 -23.52
CA PRO A 261 -0.61 16.27 -23.31
C PRO A 261 0.18 16.12 -24.62
N SER A 262 1.19 16.98 -24.81
CA SER A 262 2.24 16.75 -25.80
C SER A 262 3.06 15.54 -25.37
N ALA A 263 3.42 14.68 -26.33
CA ALA A 263 4.00 13.38 -26.05
C ALA A 263 5.38 13.51 -25.37
N VAL A 264 5.46 13.07 -24.11
CA VAL A 264 6.72 12.78 -23.40
C VAL A 264 6.57 11.43 -22.68
N THR A 265 6.54 10.36 -23.48
CA THR A 265 6.64 8.98 -22.98
C THR A 265 8.12 8.71 -22.69
N GLY A 266 8.56 8.79 -21.43
CA GLY A 266 9.97 8.48 -21.14
C GLY A 266 10.62 8.92 -19.82
N GLU A 267 9.91 9.16 -18.71
CA GLU A 267 10.59 9.46 -17.43
C GLU A 267 9.85 8.94 -16.16
N LYS A 268 9.24 7.76 -16.24
CA LYS A 268 8.62 7.07 -15.08
C LYS A 268 8.79 5.54 -15.03
N ALA A 269 9.15 4.90 -16.14
CA ALA A 269 9.50 3.49 -16.15
C ALA A 269 10.97 3.35 -15.73
N ALA A 270 11.23 2.71 -14.59
CA ALA A 270 12.59 2.29 -14.24
C ALA A 270 12.83 0.91 -14.86
N THR A 271 13.79 0.85 -15.80
CA THR A 271 14.17 -0.35 -16.53
C THR A 271 15.34 -1.05 -15.84
N PHE A 272 15.18 -2.34 -15.59
CA PHE A 272 16.24 -3.25 -15.19
C PHE A 272 16.68 -4.03 -16.42
N THR A 273 17.99 -4.07 -16.68
CA THR A 273 18.58 -4.86 -17.76
C THR A 273 19.36 -6.01 -17.15
N PHE A 274 19.20 -7.20 -17.69
CA PHE A 274 19.89 -8.41 -17.27
C PHE A 274 20.92 -8.79 -18.34
N ALA A 275 22.09 -9.29 -17.91
CA ALA A 275 23.10 -9.77 -18.84
C ALA A 275 22.78 -11.21 -19.25
N SER A 276 22.64 -11.46 -20.55
CA SER A 276 22.52 -12.83 -21.07
C SER A 276 23.83 -13.59 -20.84
N GLU A 277 23.80 -14.63 -20.01
CA GLU A 277 24.96 -15.53 -19.82
C GLU A 277 25.13 -16.44 -21.03
N THR A 278 25.83 -15.94 -22.05
CA THR A 278 26.23 -16.75 -23.21
C THR A 278 27.15 -17.87 -22.75
N THR A 279 26.59 -19.08 -22.61
CA THR A 279 27.34 -20.30 -22.26
C THR A 279 28.21 -20.74 -23.44
N THR A 280 29.36 -20.08 -23.64
CA THR A 280 30.39 -20.57 -24.56
C THR A 280 31.09 -21.78 -23.96
N VAL A 281 30.69 -22.97 -24.39
CA VAL A 281 31.47 -24.19 -24.17
C VAL A 281 32.72 -24.09 -25.04
N THR A 282 33.89 -24.10 -24.38
CA THR A 282 35.20 -24.17 -25.06
C THR A 282 35.99 -25.33 -24.45
N GLU A 283 36.37 -26.30 -25.27
CA GLU A 283 37.07 -27.50 -24.80
C GLU A 283 38.52 -27.22 -24.36
N ALA A 284 39.08 -28.14 -23.57
CA ALA A 284 40.38 -27.95 -22.92
C ALA A 284 41.56 -28.28 -23.83
N SER A 285 42.64 -27.49 -23.71
CA SER A 285 43.99 -27.89 -24.12
C SER A 285 44.95 -27.77 -22.93
N VAL A 286 45.60 -28.87 -22.57
CA VAL A 286 46.47 -28.97 -21.39
C VAL A 286 47.93 -28.67 -21.78
N THR A 287 48.63 -27.85 -20.99
CA THR A 287 50.10 -27.90 -20.89
C THR A 287 50.55 -27.47 -19.49
N THR A 288 51.37 -28.31 -18.84
CA THR A 288 51.97 -28.08 -17.51
C THR A 288 53.25 -27.21 -17.65
N VAL A 289 53.81 -26.55 -16.62
CA VAL A 289 54.64 -27.10 -15.52
C VAL A 289 55.02 -25.99 -14.50
N ASN A 290 54.95 -26.29 -13.18
CA ASN A 290 55.63 -25.69 -11.99
C ASN A 290 55.56 -24.17 -11.64
N GLY A 291 55.56 -23.86 -10.32
CA GLY A 291 55.82 -22.49 -9.86
C GLY A 291 56.10 -22.15 -8.37
N SER A 292 55.58 -22.87 -7.35
CA SER A 292 55.67 -22.49 -5.90
C SER A 292 54.83 -21.24 -5.51
N LYS A 293 54.47 -20.92 -4.24
CA LYS A 293 54.84 -21.50 -2.92
C LYS A 293 53.81 -21.20 -1.79
N LYS A 294 53.53 -22.21 -0.95
CA LYS A 294 53.12 -22.18 0.50
C LYS A 294 51.72 -21.70 0.97
N SER A 295 51.11 -22.55 1.83
CA SER A 295 50.38 -22.28 3.12
C SER A 295 49.24 -21.24 3.19
N SER A 296 48.16 -21.42 3.96
CA SER A 296 47.68 -22.46 4.91
C SER A 296 46.13 -22.28 5.02
N VAL A 297 45.26 -23.25 5.31
CA VAL A 297 45.10 -23.98 6.59
C VAL A 297 44.26 -25.27 6.37
N THR A 298 44.70 -26.40 6.92
CA THR A 298 43.95 -27.66 7.11
C THR A 298 43.06 -27.53 8.36
N THR A 299 41.83 -28.05 8.48
CA THR A 299 41.46 -29.48 8.66
C THR A 299 39.93 -29.50 8.85
N ALA A 300 39.06 -30.26 8.14
CA ALA A 300 39.08 -31.62 7.59
C ALA A 300 38.85 -32.75 8.62
N VAL A 301 37.58 -33.14 8.82
CA VAL A 301 37.20 -34.40 9.50
C VAL A 301 36.32 -35.20 8.55
N THR A 302 36.72 -36.45 8.30
CA THR A 302 36.06 -37.39 7.38
C THR A 302 36.12 -38.80 7.99
N THR A 303 34.99 -39.51 8.00
CA THR A 303 34.87 -41.00 8.09
C THR A 303 33.41 -41.31 7.68
N THR A 304 33.10 -41.51 6.39
CA THR A 304 33.05 -42.77 5.61
C THR A 304 31.92 -43.77 5.93
N GLU A 305 31.33 -44.30 4.84
CA GLU A 305 30.59 -45.57 4.68
C GLU A 305 29.26 -45.75 5.46
N THR A 306 28.18 -46.26 4.84
CA THR A 306 28.13 -47.57 4.16
C THR A 306 27.08 -47.64 3.03
N THR A 307 27.35 -48.52 2.06
CA THR A 307 26.57 -48.88 0.86
C THR A 307 25.20 -49.54 1.11
N ALA A 308 24.21 -49.27 0.26
CA ALA A 308 23.18 -50.23 -0.17
C ALA A 308 22.67 -49.87 -1.58
N THR A 309 22.36 -50.89 -2.39
CA THR A 309 21.98 -50.75 -3.81
C THR A 309 20.60 -51.37 -4.03
N GLU A 310 19.78 -50.81 -4.93
CA GLU A 310 19.02 -51.60 -5.92
C GLU A 310 18.37 -50.72 -6.99
N ALA A 311 18.11 -51.31 -8.15
CA ALA A 311 17.36 -50.75 -9.27
C ALA A 311 16.57 -51.89 -9.93
N VAL A 312 15.42 -51.63 -10.59
CA VAL A 312 14.89 -52.50 -11.66
C VAL A 312 13.74 -51.87 -12.47
N THR A 313 13.86 -51.98 -13.80
CA THR A 313 12.88 -51.89 -14.90
C THR A 313 11.58 -51.04 -14.81
N SER A 314 11.46 -50.13 -15.78
CA SER A 314 10.34 -49.99 -16.72
C SER A 314 9.30 -51.14 -16.82
N ASN A 315 8.01 -50.83 -17.04
CA ASN A 315 7.44 -51.06 -18.39
C ASN A 315 6.15 -50.27 -18.74
N LYS A 316 5.95 -50.22 -20.06
CA LYS A 316 4.91 -49.59 -20.89
C LYS A 316 3.49 -50.18 -20.75
N LYS A 317 2.48 -49.31 -20.92
CA LYS A 317 1.16 -49.62 -21.53
C LYS A 317 0.56 -48.29 -22.04
N ASP A 318 0.49 -47.99 -23.33
CA ASP A 318 -0.39 -48.53 -24.39
C ASP A 318 -1.89 -48.32 -24.15
N GLU A 319 -2.45 -47.22 -24.68
CA GLU A 319 -3.76 -47.25 -25.35
C GLU A 319 -3.85 -46.16 -26.44
N LYS A 320 -4.78 -46.30 -27.40
CA LYS A 320 -4.73 -45.65 -28.73
C LYS A 320 -6.14 -45.35 -29.26
N LYS A 321 -6.22 -44.39 -30.20
CA LYS A 321 -7.15 -44.34 -31.37
C LYS A 321 -8.45 -43.52 -31.24
N SER A 322 -8.43 -42.31 -31.79
CA SER A 322 -9.44 -41.75 -32.72
C SER A 322 -8.93 -40.41 -33.29
N SER A 323 -9.10 -40.03 -34.56
CA SER A 323 -9.54 -40.75 -35.77
C SER A 323 -9.39 -39.82 -36.99
N ASP A 324 -8.75 -40.28 -38.07
CA ASP A 324 -8.77 -39.65 -39.40
C ASP A 324 -9.86 -40.30 -40.29
N ASP A 325 -9.79 -40.10 -41.63
CA ASP A 325 -10.69 -40.56 -42.71
C ASP A 325 -11.98 -39.69 -42.87
N GLU A 326 -12.58 -39.38 -44.04
CA GLU A 326 -12.40 -39.61 -45.51
C GLU A 326 -13.28 -38.52 -46.23
N GLU A 327 -13.16 -38.04 -47.49
CA GLU A 327 -12.10 -37.96 -48.52
C GLU A 327 -12.57 -37.08 -49.74
N LYS A 328 -11.67 -36.66 -50.66
CA LYS A 328 -11.92 -36.25 -52.09
C LYS A 328 -12.81 -34.98 -52.34
N GLN A 329 -12.94 -34.34 -53.52
CA GLN A 329 -12.55 -34.48 -54.97
C GLN A 329 -12.71 -33.05 -55.62
N ASN A 330 -12.34 -32.60 -56.85
CA ASN A 330 -11.38 -32.80 -57.98
C ASN A 330 -11.71 -31.69 -59.06
N GLU A 331 -11.08 -31.40 -60.22
CA GLU A 331 -9.83 -31.72 -60.98
C GLU A 331 -9.64 -30.67 -62.13
N GLN A 332 -8.39 -30.25 -62.46
CA GLN A 332 -7.90 -29.68 -63.76
C GLN A 332 -8.54 -28.36 -64.32
N GLU A 333 -8.00 -27.55 -65.27
CA GLU A 333 -6.77 -27.48 -66.14
C GLU A 333 -6.58 -25.99 -66.64
N HIS A 334 -5.64 -25.49 -67.48
CA HIS A 334 -4.45 -25.92 -68.27
C HIS A 334 -3.57 -24.66 -68.63
N ASN A 335 -2.45 -24.84 -69.37
CA ASN A 335 -1.56 -23.83 -70.04
C ASN A 335 -0.79 -22.80 -69.15
N ASP A 336 0.45 -22.39 -69.46
CA ASP A 336 1.53 -22.99 -70.29
C ASP A 336 2.90 -22.37 -69.90
N GLU A 337 4.00 -23.05 -70.23
CA GLU A 337 5.40 -22.65 -69.96
C GLU A 337 6.07 -22.01 -71.23
N PRO A 338 7.28 -21.39 -71.16
CA PRO A 338 8.53 -22.12 -70.91
C PRO A 338 9.65 -21.40 -70.10
N GLU A 339 10.44 -22.21 -69.39
CA GLU A 339 11.92 -22.22 -69.34
C GLU A 339 12.72 -20.89 -69.31
N HIS A 340 13.57 -20.70 -68.29
CA HIS A 340 14.96 -21.20 -68.39
C HIS A 340 15.73 -21.21 -67.05
N GLU A 341 16.68 -22.14 -66.99
CA GLU A 341 17.87 -22.22 -66.12
C GLU A 341 17.74 -22.32 -64.58
N GLN A 342 18.46 -23.30 -64.04
CA GLN A 342 18.55 -23.66 -62.64
C GLN A 342 19.84 -23.10 -62.03
N HIS A 343 19.78 -22.67 -60.77
CA HIS A 343 20.94 -22.58 -59.90
C HIS A 343 20.73 -23.60 -58.78
N GLU A 344 21.66 -24.56 -58.64
CA GLU A 344 21.65 -25.52 -57.54
C GLU A 344 22.10 -24.81 -56.25
N GLU A 345 21.15 -24.32 -55.46
CA GLU A 345 21.44 -23.82 -54.12
C GLU A 345 21.67 -25.01 -53.17
N GLU A 346 22.93 -25.18 -52.77
CA GLU A 346 23.40 -26.29 -51.94
C GLU A 346 22.61 -26.34 -50.62
N ALA A 347 21.90 -27.45 -50.38
CA ALA A 347 20.94 -27.58 -49.29
C ALA A 347 21.63 -27.56 -47.91
N ALA A 348 21.80 -26.36 -47.35
CA ALA A 348 22.30 -26.16 -46.00
C ALA A 348 21.46 -26.97 -45.00
N ALA A 349 22.11 -27.86 -44.26
CA ALA A 349 21.45 -28.71 -43.28
C ALA A 349 20.79 -27.83 -42.20
N VAL A 350 19.46 -27.91 -42.08
CA VAL A 350 18.72 -27.22 -41.02
C VAL A 350 19.06 -27.88 -39.69
N GLU A 351 20.00 -27.28 -38.95
CA GLU A 351 20.27 -27.66 -37.57
C GLU A 351 18.97 -27.58 -36.74
N PRO A 352 18.76 -28.49 -35.78
CA PRO A 352 17.54 -28.52 -34.98
C PRO A 352 17.44 -27.25 -34.13
N GLN A 353 16.63 -26.30 -34.60
CA GLN A 353 16.39 -25.03 -33.92
C GLN A 353 15.95 -25.29 -32.47
N PRO A 354 16.60 -24.69 -31.46
CA PRO A 354 16.26 -24.90 -30.06
C PRO A 354 14.80 -24.50 -29.80
N SER A 355 14.02 -25.46 -29.26
CA SER A 355 12.61 -25.26 -28.93
C SER A 355 12.44 -24.42 -27.67
N TYR A 356 12.53 -23.09 -27.81
CA TYR A 356 12.31 -22.15 -26.73
C TYR A 356 10.88 -22.23 -26.17
N LYS A 357 10.75 -22.09 -24.84
CA LYS A 357 9.46 -22.01 -24.15
C LYS A 357 8.71 -20.71 -24.49
N TYR A 358 9.46 -19.63 -24.65
CA TYR A 358 8.99 -18.29 -24.95
C TYR A 358 9.42 -17.83 -26.34
N ARG A 359 8.62 -16.95 -26.93
CA ARG A 359 8.87 -16.28 -28.19
C ARG A 359 9.71 -15.02 -27.93
N ASN A 360 10.77 -14.84 -28.72
CA ASN A 360 11.61 -13.65 -28.61
C ASN A 360 10.80 -12.40 -29.01
N GLY A 361 10.89 -11.33 -28.22
CA GLY A 361 10.13 -10.09 -28.46
C GLY A 361 9.93 -9.22 -27.22
N GLU A 362 9.07 -8.21 -27.38
CA GLU A 362 8.61 -7.35 -26.28
C GLU A 362 7.15 -7.63 -25.92
N TYR A 363 6.85 -7.70 -24.63
CA TYR A 363 5.51 -8.04 -24.10
C TYR A 363 5.09 -7.05 -23.02
N GLU A 364 3.85 -6.60 -23.04
CA GLU A 364 3.34 -5.58 -22.10
C GLU A 364 1.99 -6.00 -21.51
N ALA A 365 1.84 -5.84 -20.19
CA ALA A 365 0.61 -6.20 -19.49
C ALA A 365 0.38 -5.35 -18.23
N GLU A 366 -0.88 -5.30 -17.80
CA GLU A 366 -1.35 -4.53 -16.64
C GLU A 366 -2.02 -5.39 -15.56
N ALA A 367 -1.93 -4.93 -14.31
CA ALA A 367 -2.54 -5.54 -13.13
C ALA A 367 -2.98 -4.48 -12.10
N GLU A 368 -3.85 -4.85 -11.15
CA GLU A 368 -4.25 -3.98 -10.03
C GLU A 368 -3.17 -3.99 -8.93
N GLY A 369 -2.61 -2.82 -8.61
CA GLY A 369 -1.66 -2.61 -7.52
C GLY A 369 -2.30 -2.06 -6.25
N TYR A 370 -1.51 -1.32 -5.45
CA TYR A 370 -1.96 -0.76 -4.18
C TYR A 370 -2.95 0.42 -4.36
N ALA A 371 -2.65 1.36 -5.24
CA ALA A 371 -3.45 2.57 -5.43
C ALA A 371 -4.26 2.60 -6.73
N GLY A 372 -3.68 2.12 -7.83
CA GLY A 372 -4.25 2.01 -9.17
C GLY A 372 -3.58 0.89 -9.94
N LYS A 373 -3.55 0.94 -11.29
CA LYS A 373 -2.88 -0.10 -12.08
C LYS A 373 -1.36 -0.01 -11.99
N VAL A 374 -0.75 -1.16 -12.20
CA VAL A 374 0.68 -1.39 -12.42
C VAL A 374 0.83 -1.95 -13.82
N HIS A 375 1.77 -1.41 -14.57
CA HIS A 375 2.11 -1.84 -15.93
C HIS A 375 3.52 -2.40 -15.91
N VAL A 376 3.74 -3.51 -16.63
CA VAL A 376 5.06 -4.13 -16.80
C VAL A 376 5.28 -4.41 -18.28
N LYS A 377 6.44 -4.01 -18.78
CA LYS A 377 6.94 -4.37 -20.11
C LYS A 377 8.22 -5.19 -19.99
N LEU A 378 8.24 -6.35 -20.62
CA LEU A 378 9.34 -7.32 -20.68
C LEU A 378 9.99 -7.30 -22.07
N SER A 379 11.28 -7.61 -22.13
CA SER A 379 11.99 -8.01 -23.35
C SER A 379 12.54 -9.43 -23.13
N ILE A 380 12.31 -10.34 -24.07
CA ILE A 380 12.69 -11.76 -23.96
C ILE A 380 13.53 -12.16 -25.18
N GLU A 381 14.65 -12.83 -24.92
CA GLU A 381 15.53 -13.43 -25.94
C GLU A 381 16.01 -14.80 -25.44
N ASN A 382 15.76 -15.85 -26.22
CA ASN A 382 16.29 -17.20 -26.02
C ASN A 382 15.96 -17.77 -24.63
N ASP A 383 14.68 -17.69 -24.25
CA ASP A 383 14.12 -17.97 -22.91
C ASP A 383 14.62 -17.11 -21.74
N ALA A 384 15.58 -16.20 -21.94
CA ALA A 384 16.03 -15.24 -20.93
C ALA A 384 15.28 -13.91 -21.03
N ILE A 385 14.96 -13.30 -19.88
CA ILE A 385 14.37 -11.96 -19.83
C ILE A 385 15.50 -10.92 -19.82
N THR A 386 15.75 -10.26 -20.95
CA THR A 386 16.85 -9.30 -21.12
C THR A 386 16.54 -7.93 -20.53
N SER A 387 15.27 -7.51 -20.50
CA SER A 387 14.84 -6.28 -19.84
C SER A 387 13.48 -6.41 -19.16
N ILE A 388 13.32 -5.69 -18.04
CA ILE A 388 12.04 -5.52 -17.33
C ILE A 388 11.90 -4.06 -16.95
N SER A 389 10.82 -3.41 -17.39
CA SER A 389 10.46 -2.06 -16.96
C SER A 389 9.06 -2.08 -16.34
N ALA A 390 8.85 -1.27 -15.30
CA ALA A 390 7.55 -1.16 -14.63
C ALA A 390 7.23 0.27 -14.21
N TRP A 391 5.94 0.61 -14.21
CA TRP A 391 5.41 1.87 -13.68
C TRP A 391 4.00 1.67 -13.11
N ALA A 392 3.53 2.64 -12.32
CA ALA A 392 2.19 2.65 -11.74
C ALA A 392 1.56 4.03 -11.84
N ASP A 393 0.25 4.07 -12.06
CA ASP A 393 -0.46 5.32 -12.35
C ASP A 393 -0.55 6.23 -11.10
N ASP A 394 -0.97 5.61 -9.99
CA ASP A 394 -1.45 6.29 -8.78
C ASP A 394 -0.61 6.02 -7.52
N ASP A 395 0.36 5.10 -7.58
CA ASP A 395 1.03 4.55 -6.39
C ASP A 395 2.05 5.53 -5.76
N ASP A 396 2.46 5.30 -4.51
CA ASP A 396 3.50 6.12 -3.86
C ASP A 396 4.89 5.70 -4.38
N PRO A 397 5.62 6.55 -5.14
CA PRO A 397 6.81 6.11 -5.89
C PRO A 397 7.94 5.51 -5.04
N GLU A 398 8.00 5.90 -3.76
CA GLU A 398 8.97 5.36 -2.79
C GLU A 398 8.69 3.88 -2.47
N TYR A 399 7.43 3.53 -2.19
CA TYR A 399 7.00 2.15 -1.91
C TYR A 399 6.92 1.31 -3.19
N PHE A 400 6.56 1.93 -4.32
CA PHE A 400 6.61 1.25 -5.62
C PHE A 400 8.06 0.92 -6.03
N GLY A 401 9.01 1.84 -5.78
CA GLY A 401 10.43 1.58 -5.95
C GLY A 401 10.96 0.48 -5.03
N ASP A 402 10.56 0.47 -3.74
CA ASP A 402 10.87 -0.62 -2.81
C ASP A 402 10.38 -1.99 -3.35
N ALA A 403 9.17 -2.03 -3.92
CA ALA A 403 8.62 -3.24 -4.56
C ALA A 403 9.41 -3.65 -5.82
N MET A 404 9.65 -2.73 -6.76
CA MET A 404 10.43 -2.97 -7.99
C MET A 404 11.81 -3.56 -7.68
N ASN A 405 12.56 -2.91 -6.79
CA ASN A 405 13.91 -3.33 -6.39
C ASN A 405 13.95 -4.70 -5.68
N THR A 406 12.82 -5.19 -5.18
CA THR A 406 12.72 -6.51 -4.54
C THR A 406 12.25 -7.58 -5.52
N VAL A 407 11.26 -7.27 -6.34
CA VAL A 407 10.53 -8.23 -7.19
C VAL A 407 11.21 -8.45 -8.54
N ILE A 408 11.61 -7.38 -9.22
CA ILE A 408 12.09 -7.46 -10.61
C ILE A 408 13.38 -8.29 -10.74
N PRO A 409 14.38 -8.16 -9.84
CA PRO A 409 15.56 -9.03 -9.86
C PRO A 409 15.25 -10.53 -9.70
N GLN A 410 14.22 -10.88 -8.92
CA GLN A 410 13.80 -12.28 -8.76
C GLN A 410 13.13 -12.82 -10.04
N ILE A 411 12.31 -12.01 -10.72
CA ILE A 411 11.62 -12.41 -11.95
C ILE A 411 12.65 -12.65 -13.07
N GLY A 412 13.60 -11.73 -13.25
CA GLY A 412 14.69 -11.90 -14.21
C GLY A 412 15.53 -13.15 -13.92
N ALA A 413 15.93 -13.35 -12.66
CA ALA A 413 16.74 -14.51 -12.25
C ALA A 413 16.04 -15.88 -12.33
N LYS A 414 14.70 -15.91 -12.46
CA LYS A 414 13.91 -17.16 -12.60
C LYS A 414 13.29 -17.36 -13.98
N ALA A 415 13.36 -16.35 -14.86
CA ALA A 415 12.54 -16.26 -16.08
C ALA A 415 11.04 -16.60 -15.85
N SER A 416 10.52 -16.25 -14.67
CA SER A 416 9.16 -16.62 -14.22
C SER A 416 8.63 -15.65 -13.16
N ALA A 417 7.30 -15.55 -13.09
CA ALA A 417 6.58 -14.85 -12.01
C ALA A 417 6.23 -15.78 -10.82
N ASP A 418 6.53 -17.08 -10.90
CA ASP A 418 6.18 -18.06 -9.87
C ASP A 418 7.12 -18.06 -8.67
N GLY A 419 6.55 -18.15 -7.47
CA GLY A 419 7.31 -18.22 -6.21
C GLY A 419 8.22 -17.01 -5.97
N ILE A 420 7.78 -15.82 -6.35
CA ILE A 420 8.49 -14.55 -6.16
C ILE A 420 8.09 -13.93 -4.82
N ASP A 421 9.07 -13.62 -3.97
CA ASP A 421 8.82 -13.04 -2.64
C ASP A 421 8.49 -11.55 -2.73
N ALA A 422 7.35 -11.16 -2.16
CA ALA A 422 6.86 -9.78 -2.16
C ALA A 422 7.61 -8.88 -1.16
N CYS A 423 7.75 -7.59 -1.49
CA CYS A 423 8.42 -6.63 -0.61
C CYS A 423 7.55 -6.31 0.63
N SER A 424 8.08 -6.61 1.82
CA SER A 424 7.39 -6.36 3.10
C SER A 424 7.12 -4.88 3.31
N GLY A 425 5.83 -4.51 3.38
CA GLY A 425 5.34 -3.12 3.44
C GLY A 425 4.85 -2.57 2.10
N ALA A 426 5.20 -3.21 0.99
CA ALA A 426 4.75 -2.87 -0.36
C ALA A 426 4.12 -4.09 -1.08
N THR A 427 3.50 -5.01 -0.33
CA THR A 427 2.97 -6.31 -0.83
C THR A 427 1.98 -6.14 -1.99
N TYR A 428 1.03 -5.19 -1.92
CA TYR A 428 0.07 -4.97 -2.99
C TYR A 428 0.72 -4.46 -4.29
N SER A 429 1.72 -3.58 -4.18
CA SER A 429 2.50 -3.09 -5.33
C SER A 429 3.38 -4.19 -5.90
N SER A 430 3.99 -5.01 -5.04
CA SER A 430 4.78 -6.19 -5.40
C SER A 430 3.93 -7.20 -6.19
N ASN A 431 2.77 -7.57 -5.66
CA ASN A 431 1.86 -8.50 -6.30
C ASN A 431 1.31 -7.94 -7.62
N GLY A 432 1.13 -6.62 -7.75
CA GLY A 432 0.81 -5.97 -9.02
C GLY A 432 1.91 -6.14 -10.08
N ILE A 433 3.19 -6.00 -9.69
CA ILE A 433 4.32 -6.25 -10.59
C ILE A 433 4.40 -7.73 -10.98
N ILE A 434 4.26 -8.65 -10.02
CA ILE A 434 4.28 -10.11 -10.26
C ILE A 434 3.14 -10.52 -11.21
N GLU A 435 1.91 -10.04 -10.96
CA GLU A 435 0.72 -10.36 -11.75
C GLU A 435 0.77 -9.77 -13.17
N ALA A 436 1.34 -8.57 -13.34
CA ALA A 436 1.56 -7.98 -14.67
C ALA A 436 2.67 -8.75 -15.43
N ALA A 437 3.79 -9.04 -14.79
CA ALA A 437 4.85 -9.86 -15.38
C ALA A 437 4.38 -11.27 -15.76
N ARG A 438 3.54 -11.91 -14.93
CA ARG A 438 2.92 -13.21 -15.22
C ARG A 438 2.14 -13.17 -16.53
N LYS A 439 1.26 -12.17 -16.71
CA LYS A 439 0.48 -11.98 -17.95
C LYS A 439 1.35 -11.69 -19.16
N ALA A 440 2.42 -10.91 -19.01
CA ALA A 440 3.35 -10.62 -20.10
C ALA A 440 4.15 -11.87 -20.50
N LEU A 441 4.53 -12.73 -19.55
CA LEU A 441 5.13 -14.05 -19.83
C LEU A 441 4.11 -15.01 -20.47
N GLU A 442 2.83 -14.96 -20.07
CA GLU A 442 1.75 -15.76 -20.68
C GLU A 442 1.47 -15.37 -22.14
N GLN A 443 1.61 -14.09 -22.51
CA GLN A 443 1.58 -13.64 -23.91
C GLN A 443 2.76 -14.17 -24.75
N ALA A 444 3.87 -14.52 -24.10
CA ALA A 444 5.10 -14.91 -24.77
C ALA A 444 5.24 -16.43 -25.00
N VAL A 445 4.37 -17.27 -24.43
CA VAL A 445 4.47 -18.74 -24.57
C VAL A 445 4.28 -19.18 -26.03
N ASN A 446 5.05 -20.17 -26.47
CA ASN A 446 4.89 -20.88 -27.76
C ASN A 446 3.70 -21.85 -27.76
#